data_AF-A0A2T5C881-F1
#
_entry.id   AF-A0A2T5C881-F1
#
_cell.length_a   1.000
_cell.length_b   1.000
_cell.length_c   1.000
_cell.angle_alpha   90.00
_cell.angle_beta   90.00
_cell.angle_gamma   90.00
#
_symmetry.space_group_name_H-M   'P 1'
#
loop_
_entity.id
_entity.type
_entity.pdbx_description
1 polymer ?
#
loop_
_entity_poly.entity_id
_entity_poly.type
_entity_poly.pdbx_seq_one_letter_code
_entity_poly.pdbx_strand_id
1 'polypeptide(L)'
;MNKALSLVLTTLFFLTLTGTALAQTATAPAAGDGSPGNPYQIATLENLYWIAAPDAVVPLPNRAARWAAHYIQTADIDASATSGWDGGAGWTPIGGQFPAPYFTGTYDGGGYTISGLFINRPGSDFQGLFGFAENATIKNLGLIGVNITGANNVGGLVGAIQGFPGTTVSNSYATGAVNGADNVGGLVGWIVGGSVSNSYATGAVNGTTSVGGLVGLNSASGTVTNSYATGAVNGTVRVGGLVGWNAGIVTNSYATGAVAGGGADVGGLVGLNPASGTVTKSFYDRNTTGQSDTGKGTPKTTAQMKDIATFSAWSIVDGWEQANGNVWGICQSASYPFLLWQYSSNPCTYSLSVRSFGASYVSITATPGIYGGTTNYAKAGILFGTTITLTAPATKDNSNFTSWRGCNSTNQSARTCTVTMNGNRTVTAHYDGDTPKALPGVLMLLLDDAE
;
A
#
# COMPACT_ATOMS: atom_id res chain seq x y z
N MET A 1 -11.22 -82.63 -14.14
CA MET A 1 -11.34 -81.71 -15.31
C MET A 1 -12.83 -81.40 -15.44
N ASN A 2 -13.39 -80.21 -15.26
CA ASN A 2 -12.88 -78.84 -15.28
C ASN A 2 -13.58 -77.97 -14.21
N LYS A 3 -12.82 -77.04 -13.65
CA LYS A 3 -13.31 -75.94 -12.81
C LYS A 3 -14.09 -74.94 -13.68
N ALA A 4 -15.26 -74.50 -13.23
CA ALA A 4 -15.89 -73.27 -13.72
C ALA A 4 -15.86 -72.24 -12.58
N LEU A 5 -14.96 -71.27 -12.72
CA LEU A 5 -14.75 -70.14 -11.84
C LEU A 5 -15.78 -69.06 -12.22
N SER A 6 -16.77 -68.79 -11.37
CA SER A 6 -17.71 -67.69 -11.57
C SER A 6 -17.05 -66.37 -11.17
N LEU A 7 -16.58 -65.61 -12.16
CA LEU A 7 -16.02 -64.27 -11.98
C LEU A 7 -17.19 -63.28 -11.83
N VAL A 8 -17.46 -62.84 -10.60
CA VAL A 8 -18.38 -61.72 -10.35
C VAL A 8 -17.63 -60.43 -10.70
N LEU A 9 -17.97 -59.84 -11.84
CA LEU A 9 -17.47 -58.55 -12.28
C LEU A 9 -18.20 -57.45 -11.49
N THR A 10 -17.66 -57.03 -10.36
CA THR A 10 -18.10 -55.81 -9.68
C THR A 10 -17.65 -54.61 -10.50
N THR A 11 -18.56 -54.04 -11.28
CA THR A 11 -18.41 -52.72 -11.90
C THR A 11 -18.29 -51.68 -10.79
N LEU A 12 -17.06 -51.27 -10.48
CA LEU A 12 -16.79 -50.15 -9.61
C LEU A 12 -17.15 -48.88 -10.39
N PHE A 13 -18.37 -48.37 -10.16
CA PHE A 13 -18.78 -47.07 -10.66
C PHE A 13 -17.94 -46.02 -9.94
N PHE A 14 -16.91 -45.49 -10.60
CA PHE A 14 -16.30 -44.24 -10.16
C PHE A 14 -17.36 -43.16 -10.31
N LEU A 15 -18.10 -42.91 -9.24
CA LEU A 15 -18.85 -41.69 -9.07
C LEU A 15 -17.79 -40.59 -8.97
N THR A 16 -17.42 -39.99 -10.11
CA THR A 16 -16.73 -38.71 -10.09
C THR A 16 -17.67 -37.77 -9.36
N LEU A 17 -17.33 -37.47 -8.11
CA LEU A 17 -17.90 -36.35 -7.40
C LEU A 17 -17.42 -35.12 -8.16
N THR A 18 -18.09 -34.79 -9.27
CA THR A 18 -18.02 -33.47 -9.86
C THR A 18 -18.45 -32.56 -8.72
N GLY A 19 -17.49 -31.88 -8.09
CA GLY A 19 -17.80 -30.89 -7.08
C GLY A 19 -18.93 -30.05 -7.65
N THR A 20 -20.08 -30.07 -7.00
CA THR A 20 -21.20 -29.22 -7.38
C THR A 20 -20.65 -27.81 -7.29
N ALA A 21 -20.30 -27.23 -8.44
CA ALA A 21 -20.05 -25.82 -8.53
C ALA A 21 -21.32 -25.17 -8.02
N LEU A 22 -21.26 -24.55 -6.84
CA LEU A 22 -22.37 -23.76 -6.34
C LEU A 22 -22.68 -22.76 -7.45
N ALA A 23 -23.91 -22.79 -7.96
CA ALA A 23 -24.33 -21.89 -9.01
C ALA A 23 -24.06 -20.45 -8.53
N GLN A 24 -23.44 -19.64 -9.38
CA GLN A 24 -23.19 -18.23 -9.10
C GLN A 24 -24.53 -17.57 -8.80
N THR A 25 -24.72 -17.10 -7.57
CA THR A 25 -26.01 -16.54 -7.14
C THR A 25 -25.94 -15.02 -7.25
N ALA A 26 -26.70 -14.45 -8.17
CA ALA A 26 -26.88 -13.00 -8.28
C ALA A 26 -28.08 -12.58 -7.44
N THR A 27 -27.85 -11.77 -6.39
CA THR A 27 -28.92 -11.32 -5.50
C THR A 27 -29.06 -9.80 -5.57
N ALA A 28 -30.23 -9.30 -5.93
CA ALA A 28 -30.50 -7.87 -5.93
C ALA A 28 -30.30 -7.27 -4.53
N PRO A 29 -29.72 -6.06 -4.42
CA PRO A 29 -29.68 -5.31 -3.16
C PRO A 29 -31.07 -5.16 -2.55
N ALA A 30 -31.18 -5.40 -1.23
CA ALA A 30 -32.46 -5.26 -0.51
C ALA A 30 -32.82 -3.79 -0.20
N ALA A 31 -31.86 -2.88 -0.32
CA ALA A 31 -32.00 -1.45 -0.04
C ALA A 31 -31.39 -0.59 -1.15
N GLY A 32 -31.99 0.59 -1.34
CA GLY A 32 -31.69 1.49 -2.46
C GLY A 32 -32.54 1.20 -3.69
N ASP A 33 -32.74 2.21 -4.52
CA ASP A 33 -33.38 2.11 -5.84
C ASP A 33 -32.42 2.41 -7.00
N GLY A 34 -31.15 2.70 -6.68
CA GLY A 34 -30.10 3.00 -7.64
C GLY A 34 -30.11 4.43 -8.16
N SER A 35 -30.97 5.30 -7.63
CA SER A 35 -30.92 6.74 -7.89
C SER A 35 -29.79 7.42 -7.09
N PRO A 36 -29.36 8.64 -7.47
CA PRO A 36 -28.34 9.37 -6.72
C PRO A 36 -28.70 9.63 -5.24
N GLY A 37 -29.99 9.82 -4.94
CA GLY A 37 -30.46 10.09 -3.58
C GLY A 37 -30.69 8.83 -2.74
N ASN A 38 -30.75 7.66 -3.37
CA ASN A 38 -31.02 6.38 -2.73
C ASN A 38 -30.25 5.24 -3.45
N PRO A 39 -28.90 5.26 -3.40
CA PRO A 39 -28.08 4.30 -4.12
C PRO A 39 -28.32 2.88 -3.61
N TYR A 40 -28.16 1.90 -4.50
CA TYR A 40 -28.18 0.48 -4.13
C TYR A 40 -27.08 0.16 -3.11
N GLN A 41 -27.43 -0.54 -2.04
CA GLN A 41 -26.49 -0.91 -0.97
C GLN A 41 -25.83 -2.27 -1.24
N ILE A 42 -24.52 -2.29 -1.39
CA ILE A 42 -23.74 -3.49 -1.70
C ILE A 42 -23.07 -3.99 -0.42
N ALA A 43 -23.53 -5.12 0.11
CA ALA A 43 -23.01 -5.69 1.35
C ALA A 43 -22.40 -7.09 1.19
N THR A 44 -22.58 -7.72 0.03
CA THR A 44 -22.23 -9.13 -0.20
C THR A 44 -21.67 -9.36 -1.61
N LEU A 45 -20.98 -10.49 -1.80
CA LEU A 45 -20.47 -10.89 -3.11
C LEU A 45 -21.62 -11.15 -4.10
N GLU A 46 -22.77 -11.65 -3.62
CA GLU A 46 -23.96 -11.88 -4.43
C GLU A 46 -24.60 -10.57 -4.92
N ASN A 47 -24.57 -9.50 -4.10
CA ASN A 47 -24.98 -8.16 -4.52
C ASN A 47 -24.03 -7.58 -5.56
N LEU A 48 -22.73 -7.74 -5.34
CA LEU A 48 -21.71 -7.28 -6.28
C LEU A 48 -21.85 -8.02 -7.62
N TYR A 49 -22.00 -9.35 -7.60
CA TYR A 49 -22.23 -10.16 -8.79
C TYR A 49 -23.54 -9.80 -9.49
N TRP A 50 -24.59 -9.43 -8.74
CA TRP A 50 -25.82 -8.92 -9.34
C TRP A 50 -25.61 -7.69 -10.21
N ILE A 51 -24.57 -6.87 -9.99
CA ILE A 51 -24.23 -5.75 -10.90
C ILE A 51 -23.61 -6.28 -12.20
N ALA A 52 -22.71 -7.26 -12.10
CA ALA A 52 -21.94 -7.80 -13.24
C ALA A 52 -22.70 -8.83 -14.08
N ALA A 53 -23.66 -9.54 -13.49
CA ALA A 53 -24.31 -10.70 -14.06
C ALA A 53 -24.91 -10.42 -15.46
N PRO A 54 -24.86 -11.38 -16.40
CA PRO A 54 -25.51 -11.22 -17.69
C PRO A 54 -27.03 -11.15 -17.56
N ASP A 55 -27.70 -10.57 -18.56
CA ASP A 55 -29.16 -10.43 -18.56
C ASP A 55 -29.90 -11.78 -18.60
N ALA A 56 -29.21 -12.85 -19.03
CA ALA A 56 -29.72 -14.22 -18.91
C ALA A 56 -29.86 -14.67 -17.45
N VAL A 57 -29.09 -14.10 -16.52
CA VAL A 57 -29.12 -14.39 -15.08
C VAL A 57 -29.96 -13.35 -14.33
N VAL A 58 -29.84 -12.06 -14.69
CA VAL A 58 -30.62 -10.95 -14.12
C VAL A 58 -31.33 -10.19 -15.24
N PRO A 59 -32.56 -10.57 -15.61
CA PRO A 59 -33.25 -9.94 -16.76
C PRO A 59 -33.68 -8.50 -16.49
N LEU A 60 -34.07 -8.17 -15.27
CA LEU A 60 -34.56 -6.85 -14.87
C LEU A 60 -34.04 -6.44 -13.48
N PRO A 61 -33.64 -5.16 -13.31
CA PRO A 61 -33.23 -4.25 -14.37
C PRO A 61 -32.10 -4.86 -15.22
N ASN A 62 -32.14 -4.61 -16.53
CA ASN A 62 -31.12 -5.12 -17.44
C ASN A 62 -29.75 -4.51 -17.11
N ARG A 63 -28.71 -5.08 -17.71
CA ARG A 63 -27.31 -4.72 -17.46
C ARG A 63 -27.02 -3.25 -17.73
N ALA A 64 -27.57 -2.70 -18.81
CA ALA A 64 -27.40 -1.28 -19.13
C ALA A 64 -27.97 -0.38 -18.01
N ALA A 65 -29.16 -0.69 -17.50
CA ALA A 65 -29.77 0.04 -16.39
C ALA A 65 -28.98 -0.14 -15.09
N ARG A 66 -28.49 -1.37 -14.81
CA ARG A 66 -27.61 -1.63 -13.65
C ARG A 66 -26.30 -0.83 -13.77
N TRP A 67 -25.68 -0.76 -14.93
CA TRP A 67 -24.39 -0.08 -15.12
C TRP A 67 -24.50 1.45 -15.16
N ALA A 68 -25.71 2.00 -15.28
CA ALA A 68 -26.00 3.42 -15.16
C ALA A 68 -26.44 3.85 -13.73
N ALA A 69 -26.68 2.90 -12.83
CA ALA A 69 -27.19 3.17 -11.48
C ALA A 69 -26.10 3.62 -10.48
N HIS A 70 -26.53 4.05 -9.29
CA HIS A 70 -25.66 4.49 -8.21
C HIS A 70 -25.60 3.44 -7.08
N TYR A 71 -24.40 3.24 -6.54
CA TYR A 71 -24.07 2.19 -5.57
C TYR A 71 -23.28 2.75 -4.40
N ILE A 72 -23.57 2.24 -3.21
CA ILE A 72 -22.76 2.43 -2.00
C ILE A 72 -22.48 1.09 -1.33
N GLN A 73 -21.21 0.80 -1.02
CA GLN A 73 -20.84 -0.39 -0.28
C GLN A 73 -21.01 -0.15 1.22
N THR A 74 -21.55 -1.15 1.93
CA THR A 74 -21.90 -1.05 3.35
C THR A 74 -21.24 -2.11 4.23
N ALA A 75 -20.38 -2.95 3.65
CA ALA A 75 -19.61 -3.97 4.34
C ALA A 75 -18.36 -4.36 3.53
N ASP A 76 -17.34 -4.92 4.18
CA ASP A 76 -16.27 -5.62 3.47
C ASP A 76 -16.81 -6.85 2.73
N ILE A 77 -16.27 -7.14 1.55
CA ILE A 77 -16.70 -8.25 0.69
C ILE A 77 -15.51 -9.20 0.47
N ASP A 78 -15.73 -10.48 0.73
CA ASP A 78 -14.80 -11.54 0.33
C ASP A 78 -15.19 -12.07 -1.06
N ALA A 79 -14.33 -11.83 -2.05
CA ALA A 79 -14.48 -12.27 -3.43
C ALA A 79 -13.57 -13.46 -3.78
N SER A 80 -12.94 -14.14 -2.81
CA SER A 80 -12.06 -15.29 -3.04
C SER A 80 -12.74 -16.44 -3.78
N ALA A 81 -14.06 -16.57 -3.61
CA ALA A 81 -14.88 -17.55 -4.33
C ALA A 81 -14.87 -17.35 -5.85
N THR A 82 -14.55 -16.14 -6.36
CA THR A 82 -14.50 -15.91 -7.80
C THR A 82 -13.41 -16.73 -8.48
N SER A 83 -12.41 -17.25 -7.76
CA SER A 83 -11.40 -18.15 -8.33
C SER A 83 -11.98 -19.44 -8.93
N GLY A 84 -13.14 -19.89 -8.45
CA GLY A 84 -13.85 -21.06 -8.98
C GLY A 84 -14.91 -20.75 -10.04
N TRP A 85 -15.12 -19.47 -10.39
CA TRP A 85 -16.20 -19.06 -11.31
C TRP A 85 -15.82 -19.23 -12.78
N ASP A 86 -16.82 -19.41 -13.64
CA ASP A 86 -16.68 -19.49 -15.10
C ASP A 86 -15.57 -20.47 -15.55
N GLY A 87 -15.60 -21.69 -14.99
CA GLY A 87 -14.59 -22.71 -15.28
C GLY A 87 -13.16 -22.35 -14.83
N GLY A 88 -13.02 -21.44 -13.85
CA GLY A 88 -11.73 -20.93 -13.39
C GLY A 88 -11.24 -19.68 -14.12
N ALA A 89 -12.04 -19.10 -15.03
CA ALA A 89 -11.76 -17.77 -15.60
C ALA A 89 -12.06 -16.63 -14.62
N GLY A 90 -12.90 -16.92 -13.63
CA GLY A 90 -13.24 -16.04 -12.53
C GLY A 90 -14.20 -14.91 -12.85
N TRP A 91 -14.01 -13.78 -12.19
CA TRP A 91 -14.92 -12.63 -12.25
C TRP A 91 -15.13 -12.15 -13.70
N THR A 92 -16.36 -11.73 -14.00
CA THR A 92 -16.70 -11.03 -15.25
C THR A 92 -16.76 -9.53 -14.96
N PRO A 93 -15.91 -8.71 -15.59
CA PRO A 93 -15.85 -7.27 -15.28
C PRO A 93 -17.16 -6.52 -15.52
N ILE A 94 -17.46 -5.55 -14.66
CA ILE A 94 -18.54 -4.58 -14.85
C ILE A 94 -18.12 -3.61 -15.97
N GLY A 95 -18.90 -3.48 -17.05
CA GLY A 95 -18.50 -2.67 -18.20
C GLY A 95 -17.39 -3.30 -19.07
N GLY A 96 -17.16 -4.61 -18.98
CA GLY A 96 -16.07 -5.30 -19.71
C GLY A 96 -16.29 -5.56 -21.21
N GLN A 97 -17.10 -4.76 -21.90
CA GLN A 97 -17.39 -4.93 -23.33
C GLN A 97 -17.03 -3.67 -24.12
N PHE A 98 -16.36 -3.85 -25.26
CA PHE A 98 -16.09 -2.77 -26.23
C PHE A 98 -16.52 -3.20 -27.64
N PRO A 99 -17.33 -2.40 -28.36
CA PRO A 99 -17.97 -1.16 -27.88
C PRO A 99 -19.02 -1.43 -26.77
N ALA A 100 -19.60 -0.36 -26.22
CA ALA A 100 -20.58 -0.30 -25.13
C ALA A 100 -21.59 -1.49 -25.10
N PRO A 101 -22.12 -1.86 -23.91
CA PRO A 101 -22.30 -1.02 -22.72
C PRO A 101 -21.07 -0.89 -21.80
N TYR A 102 -20.86 0.31 -21.25
CA TYR A 102 -19.83 0.63 -20.24
C TYR A 102 -20.48 0.87 -18.86
N PHE A 103 -19.66 0.96 -17.81
CA PHE A 103 -20.13 1.49 -16.53
C PHE A 103 -20.20 3.03 -16.60
N THR A 104 -21.39 3.60 -16.38
CA THR A 104 -21.63 5.05 -16.43
C THR A 104 -22.18 5.63 -15.12
N GLY A 105 -22.42 4.76 -14.14
CA GLY A 105 -22.97 5.12 -12.85
C GLY A 105 -21.95 5.59 -11.81
N THR A 106 -22.30 5.44 -10.54
CA THR A 106 -21.40 5.72 -9.40
C THR A 106 -21.24 4.49 -8.53
N TYR A 107 -20.00 4.18 -8.14
CA TYR A 107 -19.71 3.20 -7.09
C TYR A 107 -18.89 3.86 -5.98
N ASP A 108 -19.52 4.08 -4.83
CA ASP A 108 -18.86 4.54 -3.61
C ASP A 108 -18.57 3.33 -2.71
N GLY A 109 -17.31 2.97 -2.55
CA GLY A 109 -16.89 1.87 -1.68
C GLY A 109 -17.09 2.15 -0.19
N GLY A 110 -17.42 3.38 0.21
CA GLY A 110 -17.70 3.74 1.60
C GLY A 110 -16.50 3.59 2.55
N GLY A 111 -15.29 3.36 2.02
CA GLY A 111 -14.10 3.00 2.80
C GLY A 111 -13.97 1.50 3.09
N TYR A 112 -14.92 0.68 2.64
CA TYR A 112 -14.86 -0.78 2.73
C TYR A 112 -13.99 -1.39 1.62
N THR A 113 -13.72 -2.67 1.77
CA THR A 113 -12.80 -3.42 0.92
C THR A 113 -13.48 -4.58 0.20
N ILE A 114 -12.91 -4.98 -0.93
CA ILE A 114 -13.21 -6.23 -1.62
C ILE A 114 -11.91 -7.03 -1.66
N SER A 115 -11.90 -8.20 -1.05
CA SER A 115 -10.69 -9.03 -0.91
C SER A 115 -10.72 -10.25 -1.82
N GLY A 116 -9.55 -10.71 -2.27
CA GLY A 116 -9.40 -11.99 -2.98
C GLY A 116 -10.00 -12.03 -4.40
N LEU A 117 -10.32 -10.89 -5.02
CA LEU A 117 -10.87 -10.85 -6.38
C LEU A 117 -9.93 -11.54 -7.38
N PHE A 118 -10.46 -12.54 -8.09
CA PHE A 118 -9.72 -13.31 -9.09
C PHE A 118 -10.31 -13.16 -10.51
N ILE A 119 -9.44 -12.91 -11.48
CA ILE A 119 -9.73 -12.87 -12.92
C ILE A 119 -8.59 -13.57 -13.67
N ASN A 120 -8.90 -14.53 -14.54
CA ASN A 120 -7.91 -15.22 -15.38
C ASN A 120 -8.40 -15.33 -16.83
N ARG A 121 -8.24 -14.23 -17.58
CA ARG A 121 -8.72 -14.09 -18.96
C ARG A 121 -7.60 -13.55 -19.86
N PRO A 122 -6.49 -14.30 -20.06
CA PRO A 122 -5.28 -13.82 -20.74
C PRO A 122 -5.48 -13.40 -22.22
N GLY A 123 -6.61 -13.77 -22.84
CA GLY A 123 -6.97 -13.37 -24.21
C GLY A 123 -8.03 -12.27 -24.29
N SER A 124 -8.42 -11.65 -23.17
CA SER A 124 -9.50 -10.66 -23.13
C SER A 124 -9.00 -9.31 -22.64
N ASP A 125 -9.43 -8.25 -23.33
CA ASP A 125 -9.11 -6.87 -22.98
C ASP A 125 -10.03 -6.34 -21.88
N PHE A 126 -9.67 -5.19 -21.28
CA PHE A 126 -10.50 -4.47 -20.30
C PHE A 126 -10.80 -5.29 -19.06
N GLN A 127 -9.73 -5.69 -18.35
CA GLN A 127 -9.84 -6.51 -17.15
C GLN A 127 -9.63 -5.66 -15.88
N GLY A 128 -10.42 -5.96 -14.86
CA GLY A 128 -10.50 -5.26 -13.58
C GLY A 128 -11.82 -5.61 -12.90
N LEU A 129 -12.07 -5.09 -11.68
CA LEU A 129 -13.43 -5.15 -11.11
C LEU A 129 -14.43 -4.50 -12.09
N PHE A 130 -14.03 -3.33 -12.61
CA PHE A 130 -14.64 -2.68 -13.75
C PHE A 130 -13.75 -2.88 -14.98
N GLY A 131 -14.35 -3.24 -16.11
CA GLY A 131 -13.62 -3.36 -17.37
C GLY A 131 -13.43 -2.01 -18.05
N PHE A 132 -14.53 -1.30 -18.28
CA PHE A 132 -14.54 0.01 -18.92
C PHE A 132 -15.57 0.93 -18.24
N ALA A 133 -15.15 2.14 -17.90
CA ALA A 133 -16.02 3.16 -17.30
C ALA A 133 -16.01 4.47 -18.10
N GLU A 134 -17.19 5.07 -18.28
CA GLU A 134 -17.39 6.31 -19.04
C GLU A 134 -18.36 7.25 -18.32
N ASN A 135 -17.94 8.51 -18.11
CA ASN A 135 -18.65 9.49 -17.28
C ASN A 135 -19.05 8.97 -15.89
N ALA A 136 -18.24 8.08 -15.32
CA ALA A 136 -18.52 7.37 -14.08
C ALA A 136 -17.76 7.94 -12.88
N THR A 137 -18.26 7.69 -11.68
CA THR A 137 -17.53 8.00 -10.44
C THR A 137 -17.27 6.72 -9.65
N ILE A 138 -16.00 6.36 -9.47
CA ILE A 138 -15.58 5.23 -8.64
C ILE A 138 -14.72 5.79 -7.51
N LYS A 139 -15.13 5.61 -6.26
CA LYS A 139 -14.42 6.23 -5.13
C LYS A 139 -14.46 5.41 -3.84
N ASN A 140 -13.53 5.72 -2.93
CA ASN A 140 -13.47 5.17 -1.57
C ASN A 140 -13.46 3.62 -1.55
N LEU A 141 -12.79 2.99 -2.52
CA LEU A 141 -12.84 1.55 -2.72
C LEU A 141 -11.45 0.93 -2.64
N GLY A 142 -11.29 -0.03 -1.73
CA GLY A 142 -10.06 -0.82 -1.59
C GLY A 142 -10.20 -2.23 -2.14
N LEU A 143 -9.28 -2.65 -3.00
CA LEU A 143 -9.14 -4.06 -3.42
C LEU A 143 -7.94 -4.70 -2.74
N ILE A 144 -8.16 -5.77 -1.98
CA ILE A 144 -7.12 -6.45 -1.21
C ILE A 144 -6.79 -7.81 -1.82
N GLY A 145 -5.52 -8.05 -2.14
CA GLY A 145 -5.04 -9.35 -2.60
C GLY A 145 -5.68 -9.82 -3.90
N VAL A 146 -5.84 -8.92 -4.89
CA VAL A 146 -6.33 -9.31 -6.22
C VAL A 146 -5.34 -10.22 -6.94
N ASN A 147 -5.84 -11.06 -7.84
CA ASN A 147 -5.04 -11.80 -8.80
C ASN A 147 -5.72 -11.72 -10.17
N ILE A 148 -5.24 -10.80 -11.00
CA ILE A 148 -5.88 -10.45 -12.27
C ILE A 148 -4.91 -10.74 -13.40
N THR A 149 -5.38 -11.52 -14.39
CA THR A 149 -4.68 -11.78 -15.64
C THR A 149 -5.60 -11.42 -16.81
N GLY A 150 -5.14 -10.54 -17.70
CA GLY A 150 -5.84 -10.10 -18.92
C GLY A 150 -4.93 -10.04 -20.15
N ALA A 151 -5.47 -9.55 -21.28
CA ALA A 151 -4.70 -9.19 -22.47
C ALA A 151 -4.31 -7.70 -22.44
N ASN A 152 -5.12 -6.80 -23.02
CA ASN A 152 -4.84 -5.37 -23.05
C ASN A 152 -5.73 -4.58 -22.08
N ASN A 153 -5.24 -3.43 -21.61
CA ASN A 153 -5.98 -2.52 -20.72
C ASN A 153 -6.43 -3.23 -19.44
N VAL A 154 -5.43 -3.59 -18.63
CA VAL A 154 -5.62 -4.39 -17.42
C VAL A 154 -5.33 -3.52 -16.20
N GLY A 155 -6.30 -3.39 -15.32
CA GLY A 155 -6.18 -2.69 -14.04
C GLY A 155 -6.61 -3.57 -12.88
N GLY A 156 -6.05 -3.31 -11.69
CA GLY A 156 -6.58 -3.88 -10.44
C GLY A 156 -8.06 -3.54 -10.26
N LEU A 157 -8.39 -2.27 -10.43
CA LEU A 157 -9.73 -1.72 -10.22
C LEU A 157 -10.47 -1.48 -11.54
N VAL A 158 -9.85 -0.82 -12.51
CA VAL A 158 -10.48 -0.48 -13.80
C VAL A 158 -9.59 -0.81 -14.99
N GLY A 159 -10.09 -1.55 -15.98
CA GLY A 159 -9.35 -1.80 -17.22
C GLY A 159 -9.10 -0.51 -18.02
N ALA A 160 -10.14 0.27 -18.30
CA ALA A 160 -10.03 1.58 -18.93
C ALA A 160 -11.06 2.61 -18.44
N ILE A 161 -10.67 3.89 -18.45
CA ILE A 161 -11.57 5.02 -18.17
C ILE A 161 -11.60 6.02 -19.33
N GLN A 162 -12.79 6.51 -19.66
CA GLN A 162 -13.04 7.53 -20.70
C GLN A 162 -13.99 8.62 -20.21
N GLY A 163 -13.93 9.79 -20.84
CA GLY A 163 -14.78 10.93 -20.54
C GLY A 163 -14.03 11.91 -19.65
N PHE A 164 -13.55 13.00 -20.26
CA PHE A 164 -12.94 14.11 -19.53
C PHE A 164 -13.89 15.32 -19.52
N PRO A 165 -14.14 15.95 -18.36
CA PRO A 165 -13.67 15.57 -17.02
C PRO A 165 -14.53 14.48 -16.33
N GLY A 166 -15.47 13.86 -17.05
CA GLY A 166 -16.58 13.09 -16.49
C GLY A 166 -16.23 11.83 -15.69
N THR A 167 -15.15 11.10 -16.00
CA THR A 167 -14.78 9.89 -15.24
C THR A 167 -13.73 10.16 -14.19
N THR A 168 -14.02 9.75 -12.95
CA THR A 168 -13.13 9.89 -11.80
C THR A 168 -12.94 8.57 -11.07
N VAL A 169 -11.68 8.25 -10.75
CA VAL A 169 -11.29 7.21 -9.79
C VAL A 169 -10.57 7.91 -8.64
N SER A 170 -11.11 7.86 -7.42
CA SER A 170 -10.55 8.63 -6.30
C SER A 170 -10.56 7.88 -4.97
N ASN A 171 -9.62 8.21 -4.08
CA ASN A 171 -9.53 7.61 -2.74
C ASN A 171 -9.60 6.07 -2.77
N SER A 172 -8.95 5.47 -3.76
CA SER A 172 -9.12 4.05 -4.07
C SER A 172 -7.76 3.37 -4.18
N TYR A 173 -7.74 2.06 -3.96
CA TYR A 173 -6.50 1.32 -4.02
C TYR A 173 -6.66 -0.13 -4.43
N ALA A 174 -5.57 -0.71 -4.90
CA ALA A 174 -5.48 -2.14 -5.19
C ALA A 174 -4.17 -2.72 -4.68
N THR A 175 -4.24 -3.92 -4.11
CA THR A 175 -3.09 -4.72 -3.70
C THR A 175 -3.23 -6.11 -4.32
N GLY A 176 -2.13 -6.84 -4.51
CA GLY A 176 -2.13 -8.12 -5.22
C GLY A 176 -1.74 -8.01 -6.70
N ALA A 177 -1.49 -9.15 -7.35
CA ALA A 177 -0.83 -9.19 -8.64
C ALA A 177 -1.75 -8.82 -9.81
N VAL A 178 -1.23 -8.04 -10.75
CA VAL A 178 -1.90 -7.69 -12.01
C VAL A 178 -0.98 -8.05 -13.18
N ASN A 179 -1.49 -8.88 -14.10
CA ASN A 179 -0.75 -9.40 -15.24
C ASN A 179 -1.51 -9.08 -16.53
N GLY A 180 -0.78 -8.62 -17.56
CA GLY A 180 -1.36 -8.37 -18.88
C GLY A 180 -0.30 -8.36 -19.98
N ALA A 181 -0.68 -7.89 -21.17
CA ALA A 181 0.19 -7.72 -22.32
C ALA A 181 0.48 -6.22 -22.56
N ASP A 182 -0.55 -5.41 -22.82
CA ASP A 182 -0.43 -3.98 -23.09
C ASP A 182 -1.30 -3.13 -22.14
N ASN A 183 -0.83 -1.94 -21.82
CA ASN A 183 -1.48 -0.98 -20.90
C ASN A 183 -1.88 -1.66 -19.58
N VAL A 184 -0.88 -2.06 -18.81
CA VAL A 184 -1.09 -2.78 -17.53
C VAL A 184 -0.77 -1.83 -16.38
N GLY A 185 -1.77 -1.56 -15.54
CA GLY A 185 -1.64 -0.73 -14.35
C GLY A 185 -2.05 -1.47 -13.09
N GLY A 186 -1.38 -1.22 -11.97
CA GLY A 186 -1.80 -1.82 -10.69
C GLY A 186 -3.21 -1.40 -10.26
N LEU A 187 -3.68 -0.21 -10.66
CA LEU A 187 -5.03 0.28 -10.39
C LEU A 187 -5.86 0.45 -11.66
N VAL A 188 -5.32 1.16 -12.67
CA VAL A 188 -6.02 1.45 -13.92
C VAL A 188 -5.17 1.06 -15.12
N GLY A 189 -5.69 0.27 -16.07
CA GLY A 189 -4.92 -0.09 -17.27
C GLY A 189 -4.69 1.11 -18.19
N TRP A 190 -5.76 1.74 -18.65
CA TRP A 190 -5.72 2.85 -19.60
C TRP A 190 -6.64 4.02 -19.20
N ILE A 191 -6.07 5.22 -19.11
CA ILE A 191 -6.81 6.48 -19.04
C ILE A 191 -6.90 7.06 -20.45
N VAL A 192 -8.03 6.87 -21.11
CA VAL A 192 -8.36 7.52 -22.39
C VAL A 192 -8.61 9.02 -22.14
N GLY A 193 -9.38 9.32 -21.10
CA GLY A 193 -9.70 10.64 -20.61
C GLY A 193 -10.45 10.54 -19.28
N GLY A 194 -10.15 11.44 -18.33
CA GLY A 194 -10.64 11.36 -16.95
C GLY A 194 -9.51 11.56 -15.94
N SER A 195 -9.76 11.20 -14.68
CA SER A 195 -8.77 11.38 -13.62
C SER A 195 -8.67 10.21 -12.65
N VAL A 196 -7.44 9.94 -12.21
CA VAL A 196 -7.10 9.10 -11.05
C VAL A 196 -6.47 9.99 -10.00
N SER A 197 -7.05 10.04 -8.79
CA SER A 197 -6.59 10.94 -7.74
C SER A 197 -6.58 10.30 -6.35
N ASN A 198 -5.68 10.74 -5.49
CA ASN A 198 -5.61 10.29 -4.09
C ASN A 198 -5.64 8.76 -3.99
N SER A 199 -4.94 8.06 -4.87
CA SER A 199 -5.11 6.61 -5.04
C SER A 199 -3.76 5.90 -5.09
N TYR A 200 -3.74 4.60 -4.83
CA TYR A 200 -2.48 3.87 -4.81
C TYR A 200 -2.58 2.40 -5.22
N ALA A 201 -1.44 1.82 -5.57
CA ALA A 201 -1.31 0.39 -5.81
C ALA A 201 -0.01 -0.16 -5.21
N THR A 202 -0.07 -1.33 -4.59
CA THR A 202 1.10 -1.93 -3.92
C THR A 202 1.46 -3.33 -4.42
N GLY A 203 0.62 -3.93 -5.24
CA GLY A 203 0.86 -5.25 -5.81
C GLY A 203 1.78 -5.25 -7.02
N ALA A 204 2.37 -6.41 -7.32
CA ALA A 204 3.27 -6.55 -8.46
C ALA A 204 2.49 -6.43 -9.78
N VAL A 205 3.09 -5.74 -10.76
CA VAL A 205 2.52 -5.52 -12.09
C VAL A 205 3.44 -6.11 -13.14
N ASN A 206 2.92 -7.02 -13.96
CA ASN A 206 3.67 -7.65 -15.03
C ASN A 206 2.99 -7.40 -16.38
N GLY A 207 3.74 -6.94 -17.37
CA GLY A 207 3.23 -6.73 -18.71
C GLY A 207 4.31 -6.83 -19.79
N THR A 208 3.97 -6.46 -21.02
CA THR A 208 4.95 -6.37 -22.12
C THR A 208 5.20 -4.90 -22.49
N THR A 209 4.12 -4.16 -22.76
CA THR A 209 4.17 -2.76 -23.22
C THR A 209 3.35 -1.86 -22.30
N SER A 210 3.85 -0.65 -22.03
CA SER A 210 3.15 0.37 -21.23
C SER A 210 2.72 -0.18 -19.86
N VAL A 211 3.70 -0.54 -19.05
CA VAL A 211 3.49 -1.17 -17.74
C VAL A 211 3.78 -0.14 -16.65
N GLY A 212 2.79 0.17 -15.82
CA GLY A 212 2.92 1.11 -14.73
C GLY A 212 2.47 0.55 -13.40
N GLY A 213 3.16 0.91 -12.32
CA GLY A 213 2.77 0.45 -10.97
C GLY A 213 1.36 0.89 -10.56
N LEU A 214 0.87 2.04 -11.07
CA LEU A 214 -0.50 2.51 -10.86
C LEU A 214 -1.32 2.51 -12.16
N VAL A 215 -0.77 3.10 -13.22
CA VAL A 215 -1.46 3.30 -14.51
C VAL A 215 -0.61 2.76 -15.67
N GLY A 216 -1.18 1.93 -16.54
CA GLY A 216 -0.45 1.47 -17.73
C GLY A 216 -0.17 2.62 -18.72
N LEU A 217 -1.25 3.20 -19.26
CA LEU A 217 -1.17 4.32 -20.20
C LEU A 217 -2.08 5.49 -19.80
N ASN A 218 -1.53 6.70 -19.79
CA ASN A 218 -2.24 7.94 -19.53
C ASN A 218 -2.25 8.80 -20.81
N SER A 219 -3.38 8.85 -21.52
CA SER A 219 -3.52 9.63 -22.75
C SER A 219 -3.57 11.15 -22.48
N ALA A 220 -3.56 11.96 -23.55
CA ALA A 220 -3.41 13.41 -23.46
C ALA A 220 -4.46 14.13 -22.58
N SER A 221 -5.68 13.59 -22.50
CA SER A 221 -6.77 14.12 -21.67
C SER A 221 -6.89 13.46 -20.29
N GLY A 222 -5.87 12.68 -19.90
CA GLY A 222 -5.83 11.97 -18.64
C GLY A 222 -5.00 12.67 -17.56
N THR A 223 -5.43 12.55 -16.31
CA THR A 223 -4.76 13.16 -15.16
C THR A 223 -4.52 12.14 -14.06
N VAL A 224 -3.30 12.09 -13.53
CA VAL A 224 -2.91 11.32 -12.35
C VAL A 224 -2.37 12.28 -11.29
N THR A 225 -3.05 12.38 -10.15
CA THR A 225 -2.73 13.36 -9.11
C THR A 225 -2.69 12.73 -7.73
N ASN A 226 -1.78 13.18 -6.86
CA ASN A 226 -1.74 12.74 -5.46
C ASN A 226 -1.78 11.21 -5.31
N SER A 227 -1.01 10.49 -6.11
CA SER A 227 -1.12 9.04 -6.18
C SER A 227 0.25 8.37 -6.10
N TYR A 228 0.28 7.10 -5.72
CA TYR A 228 1.55 6.40 -5.59
C TYR A 228 1.50 4.92 -5.91
N ALA A 229 2.67 4.36 -6.21
CA ALA A 229 2.84 2.93 -6.40
C ALA A 229 4.08 2.39 -5.67
N THR A 230 3.95 1.23 -5.05
CA THR A 230 5.05 0.58 -4.31
C THR A 230 5.34 -0.85 -4.75
N GLY A 231 4.49 -1.44 -5.59
CA GLY A 231 4.69 -2.79 -6.12
C GLY A 231 5.78 -2.85 -7.19
N ALA A 232 6.43 -4.01 -7.32
CA ALA A 232 7.41 -4.22 -8.37
C ALA A 232 6.74 -4.20 -9.75
N VAL A 233 7.41 -3.59 -10.74
CA VAL A 233 6.90 -3.44 -12.11
C VAL A 233 7.87 -4.11 -13.07
N ASN A 234 7.39 -5.12 -13.80
CA ASN A 234 8.17 -5.85 -14.80
C ASN A 234 7.53 -5.70 -16.18
N GLY A 235 8.32 -5.32 -17.18
CA GLY A 235 7.88 -5.34 -18.57
C GLY A 235 9.00 -5.34 -19.59
N THR A 236 8.68 -5.05 -20.84
CA THR A 236 9.67 -5.00 -21.93
C THR A 236 9.95 -3.57 -22.36
N VAL A 237 8.91 -2.78 -22.66
CA VAL A 237 9.03 -1.41 -23.19
C VAL A 237 8.04 -0.47 -22.51
N ARG A 238 8.43 0.78 -22.26
CA ARG A 238 7.63 1.81 -21.54
C ARG A 238 7.21 1.33 -20.15
N VAL A 239 8.21 1.02 -19.33
CA VAL A 239 8.02 0.50 -17.97
C VAL A 239 8.29 1.62 -16.97
N GLY A 240 7.26 2.02 -16.20
CA GLY A 240 7.35 3.09 -15.22
C GLY A 240 6.94 2.65 -13.83
N GLY A 241 7.63 3.14 -12.80
CA GLY A 241 7.26 2.83 -11.42
C GLY A 241 5.84 3.27 -11.04
N LEU A 242 5.31 4.34 -11.66
CA LEU A 242 3.93 4.81 -11.51
C LEU A 242 3.11 4.69 -12.79
N VAL A 243 3.61 5.23 -13.91
CA VAL A 243 2.91 5.26 -15.20
C VAL A 243 3.80 4.68 -16.32
N GLY A 244 3.31 3.71 -17.09
CA GLY A 244 4.07 3.15 -18.20
C GLY A 244 4.34 4.17 -19.30
N TRP A 245 3.28 4.73 -19.89
CA TRP A 245 3.34 5.83 -20.85
C TRP A 245 2.46 7.00 -20.41
N ASN A 246 3.05 8.17 -20.21
CA ASN A 246 2.34 9.42 -19.94
C ASN A 246 2.34 10.40 -21.13
N ALA A 247 1.18 10.60 -21.77
CA ALA A 247 0.93 11.70 -22.70
C ALA A 247 0.07 12.83 -22.09
N GLY A 248 -0.48 12.62 -20.89
CA GLY A 248 -1.29 13.58 -20.13
C GLY A 248 -0.53 14.20 -18.94
N ILE A 249 -1.23 14.41 -17.83
CA ILE A 249 -0.69 15.09 -16.63
C ILE A 249 -0.42 14.09 -15.51
N VAL A 250 0.78 14.13 -14.94
CA VAL A 250 1.14 13.48 -13.67
C VAL A 250 1.62 14.54 -12.70
N THR A 251 0.99 14.65 -11.52
CA THR A 251 1.39 15.62 -10.50
C THR A 251 1.29 15.09 -9.08
N ASN A 252 2.12 15.63 -8.19
CA ASN A 252 2.17 15.28 -6.76
C ASN A 252 2.14 13.76 -6.49
N SER A 253 2.88 12.99 -7.28
CA SER A 253 2.79 11.53 -7.24
C SER A 253 4.17 10.90 -7.07
N TYR A 254 4.22 9.66 -6.57
CA TYR A 254 5.50 9.00 -6.37
C TYR A 254 5.52 7.48 -6.61
N ALA A 255 6.72 6.94 -6.83
CA ALA A 255 6.94 5.50 -6.95
C ALA A 255 8.13 5.03 -6.10
N THR A 256 8.03 3.80 -5.58
CA THR A 256 9.09 3.15 -4.78
C THR A 256 9.34 1.69 -5.14
N GLY A 257 8.47 1.05 -5.94
CA GLY A 257 8.66 -0.34 -6.33
C GLY A 257 9.83 -0.52 -7.31
N ALA A 258 10.49 -1.68 -7.24
CA ALA A 258 11.54 -2.04 -8.19
C ALA A 258 10.99 -2.01 -9.63
N VAL A 259 11.76 -1.44 -10.57
CA VAL A 259 11.36 -1.33 -11.98
C VAL A 259 12.35 -2.10 -12.83
N ALA A 260 11.87 -3.13 -13.54
CA ALA A 260 12.65 -3.93 -14.47
C ALA A 260 12.04 -3.87 -15.88
N GLY A 261 12.85 -3.52 -16.87
CA GLY A 261 12.45 -3.47 -18.28
C GLY A 261 13.51 -4.05 -19.21
N GLY A 262 13.07 -4.73 -20.26
CA GLY A 262 13.97 -5.37 -21.24
C GLY A 262 14.47 -4.46 -22.38
N GLY A 263 13.92 -3.25 -22.54
CA GLY A 263 14.16 -2.38 -23.69
C GLY A 263 14.42 -0.92 -23.33
N ALA A 264 14.29 -0.02 -24.32
CA ALA A 264 14.33 1.42 -24.11
C ALA A 264 13.06 1.92 -23.39
N ASP A 265 13.14 3.10 -22.76
CA ASP A 265 12.03 3.71 -22.00
C ASP A 265 11.62 2.96 -20.72
N VAL A 266 12.60 2.74 -19.86
CA VAL A 266 12.40 2.34 -18.46
C VAL A 266 12.65 3.56 -17.58
N GLY A 267 11.76 3.85 -16.65
CA GLY A 267 11.91 5.00 -15.75
C GLY A 267 11.36 4.77 -14.35
N GLY A 268 11.95 5.46 -13.38
CA GLY A 268 11.62 5.28 -11.97
C GLY A 268 10.21 5.73 -11.59
N LEU A 269 9.64 6.69 -12.33
CA LEU A 269 8.25 7.13 -12.17
C LEU A 269 7.45 6.91 -13.46
N VAL A 270 7.91 7.45 -14.59
CA VAL A 270 7.28 7.27 -15.90
C VAL A 270 8.20 6.50 -16.85
N GLY A 271 7.68 5.51 -17.59
CA GLY A 271 8.47 4.78 -18.60
C GLY A 271 8.78 5.63 -19.83
N LEU A 272 7.75 6.17 -20.49
CA LEU A 272 7.86 7.12 -21.60
C LEU A 272 7.00 8.37 -21.36
N ASN A 273 7.61 9.54 -21.53
CA ASN A 273 6.95 10.84 -21.47
C ASN A 273 7.25 11.64 -22.74
N PRO A 274 6.42 11.57 -23.80
CA PRO A 274 6.53 12.44 -24.97
C PRO A 274 6.42 13.93 -24.59
N ALA A 275 6.73 14.82 -25.56
CA ALA A 275 6.67 16.27 -25.37
C ALA A 275 5.28 16.80 -24.94
N SER A 276 4.19 16.07 -25.23
CA SER A 276 2.84 16.42 -24.77
C SER A 276 2.59 16.06 -23.30
N GLY A 277 3.36 15.12 -22.75
CA GLY A 277 3.22 14.64 -21.38
C GLY A 277 3.86 15.58 -20.37
N THR A 278 3.14 15.88 -19.28
CA THR A 278 3.59 16.74 -18.19
C THR A 278 3.80 15.92 -16.93
N VAL A 279 4.98 16.03 -16.32
CA VAL A 279 5.30 15.45 -15.01
C VAL A 279 5.81 16.57 -14.11
N THR A 280 5.08 16.86 -13.03
CA THR A 280 5.42 17.97 -12.11
C THR A 280 5.36 17.51 -10.67
N LYS A 281 6.24 18.05 -9.81
CA LYS A 281 6.23 17.78 -8.36
C LYS A 281 6.12 16.29 -8.01
N SER A 282 6.71 15.42 -8.84
CA SER A 282 6.54 13.97 -8.73
C SER A 282 7.90 13.31 -8.68
N PHE A 283 8.02 12.31 -7.81
CA PHE A 283 9.30 11.81 -7.34
C PHE A 283 9.36 10.29 -7.37
N TYR A 284 10.55 9.72 -7.42
CA TYR A 284 10.70 8.29 -7.19
C TYR A 284 11.94 8.01 -6.36
N ASP A 285 11.89 6.93 -5.60
CA ASP A 285 13.04 6.46 -4.83
C ASP A 285 14.01 5.70 -5.73
N ARG A 286 15.09 6.36 -6.15
CA ARG A 286 16.09 5.78 -7.06
C ARG A 286 16.79 4.55 -6.48
N ASN A 287 16.84 4.42 -5.16
CA ASN A 287 17.52 3.30 -4.51
C ASN A 287 16.68 2.03 -4.58
N THR A 288 15.35 2.17 -4.53
CA THR A 288 14.43 1.02 -4.53
C THR A 288 13.90 0.71 -5.93
N THR A 289 13.68 1.73 -6.77
CA THR A 289 13.30 1.50 -8.18
C THR A 289 14.46 0.96 -9.02
N GLY A 290 15.70 1.26 -8.64
CA GLY A 290 16.91 0.95 -9.41
C GLY A 290 17.12 1.88 -10.63
N GLN A 291 16.32 2.94 -10.76
CA GLN A 291 16.33 3.85 -11.92
C GLN A 291 16.93 5.22 -11.55
N SER A 292 17.38 5.98 -12.55
CA SER A 292 17.94 7.34 -12.36
C SER A 292 17.86 8.18 -13.64
N ASP A 293 16.68 8.24 -14.25
CA ASP A 293 16.35 9.02 -15.44
C ASP A 293 16.04 10.52 -15.15
N THR A 294 15.94 11.31 -16.23
CA THR A 294 15.55 12.72 -16.22
C THR A 294 14.31 12.96 -17.08
N GLY A 295 13.50 13.97 -16.72
CA GLY A 295 12.30 14.36 -17.50
C GLY A 295 11.10 13.43 -17.38
N LYS A 296 11.22 12.31 -16.64
CA LYS A 296 10.16 11.31 -16.41
C LYS A 296 9.77 11.19 -14.93
N GLY A 297 10.14 12.18 -14.13
CA GLY A 297 10.05 12.21 -12.66
C GLY A 297 11.36 12.74 -12.06
N THR A 298 11.34 13.19 -10.80
CA THR A 298 12.56 13.64 -10.12
C THR A 298 13.10 12.54 -9.21
N PRO A 299 14.29 11.95 -9.50
CA PRO A 299 14.89 10.97 -8.61
C PRO A 299 15.23 11.56 -7.25
N LYS A 300 14.96 10.79 -6.20
CA LYS A 300 15.33 11.09 -4.81
C LYS A 300 15.91 9.84 -4.17
N THR A 301 16.84 9.99 -3.25
CA THR A 301 17.28 8.86 -2.42
C THR A 301 16.18 8.48 -1.44
N THR A 302 16.26 7.27 -0.86
CA THR A 302 15.34 6.85 0.20
C THR A 302 15.25 7.83 1.36
N ALA A 303 16.39 8.40 1.78
CA ALA A 303 16.40 9.40 2.84
C ALA A 303 15.62 10.66 2.45
N GLN A 304 15.82 11.16 1.23
CA GLN A 304 15.08 12.32 0.71
C GLN A 304 13.59 12.03 0.53
N MET A 305 13.23 10.82 0.11
CA MET A 305 11.83 10.40 -0.01
C MET A 305 11.11 10.24 1.33
N LYS A 306 11.86 10.20 2.44
CA LYS A 306 11.35 10.20 3.82
C LYS A 306 11.51 11.54 4.52
N ASP A 307 11.90 12.58 3.79
CA ASP A 307 12.09 13.93 4.29
C ASP A 307 10.99 14.84 3.76
N ILE A 308 10.16 15.40 4.65
CA ILE A 308 9.05 16.29 4.31
C ILE A 308 9.51 17.50 3.49
N ALA A 309 10.76 17.96 3.67
CA ALA A 309 11.30 19.08 2.90
C ALA A 309 11.34 18.81 1.39
N THR A 310 11.47 17.54 0.98
CA THR A 310 11.40 17.13 -0.43
C THR A 310 10.03 17.43 -1.05
N PHE A 311 8.98 17.41 -0.24
CA PHE A 311 7.58 17.55 -0.65
C PHE A 311 6.99 18.91 -0.30
N SER A 312 7.81 19.95 -0.12
CA SER A 312 7.37 21.31 0.25
C SER A 312 6.34 21.95 -0.71
N ALA A 313 6.21 21.43 -1.93
CA ALA A 313 5.22 21.87 -2.90
C ALA A 313 3.88 21.09 -2.85
N TRP A 314 3.77 20.10 -1.96
CA TRP A 314 2.59 19.27 -1.71
C TRP A 314 1.82 19.83 -0.52
N SER A 315 0.52 19.50 -0.47
CA SER A 315 -0.28 19.69 0.74
C SER A 315 -0.01 18.53 1.70
N ILE A 316 1.03 18.66 2.52
CA ILE A 316 1.62 17.61 3.34
C ILE A 316 1.92 18.07 4.78
N VAL A 317 1.76 17.18 5.75
CA VAL A 317 2.08 17.40 7.17
C VAL A 317 3.01 16.32 7.73
N ASP A 318 3.81 16.66 8.75
CA ASP A 318 4.55 15.67 9.53
C ASP A 318 3.60 15.02 10.55
N GLY A 319 3.42 13.72 10.44
CA GLY A 319 2.39 12.98 11.15
C GLY A 319 1.10 12.88 10.35
N TRP A 320 -0.02 13.10 11.04
CA TRP A 320 -1.37 12.99 10.51
C TRP A 320 -2.19 14.17 11.00
N GLU A 321 -2.75 14.93 10.07
CA GLU A 321 -3.63 16.05 10.35
C GLU A 321 -4.59 16.24 9.17
N GLN A 322 -5.81 15.71 9.28
CA GLN A 322 -6.85 15.90 8.25
C GLN A 322 -7.42 17.32 8.23
N ALA A 323 -7.14 18.14 9.24
CA ALA A 323 -7.54 19.54 9.25
C ALA A 323 -6.83 20.32 8.12
N ASN A 324 -7.41 21.46 7.75
CA ASN A 324 -6.80 22.43 6.84
C ASN A 324 -6.59 21.97 5.37
N GLY A 325 -7.25 20.89 4.93
CA GLY A 325 -7.24 20.46 3.54
C GLY A 325 -5.98 19.71 3.11
N ASN A 326 -5.20 19.21 4.07
CA ASN A 326 -4.04 18.37 3.77
C ASN A 326 -4.44 17.07 3.05
N VAL A 327 -3.61 16.67 2.08
CA VAL A 327 -3.82 15.41 1.34
C VAL A 327 -2.90 14.32 1.86
N TRP A 328 -1.66 14.69 2.16
CA TRP A 328 -0.59 13.78 2.51
C TRP A 328 -0.15 13.94 3.98
N GLY A 329 0.20 12.82 4.61
CA GLY A 329 1.00 12.79 5.83
C GLY A 329 2.35 12.15 5.54
N ILE A 330 3.35 12.42 6.37
CA ILE A 330 4.64 11.71 6.35
C ILE A 330 5.17 11.62 7.78
N CYS A 331 5.73 10.49 8.17
CA CYS A 331 6.43 10.37 9.44
C CYS A 331 7.89 10.72 9.20
N GLN A 332 8.31 11.93 9.57
CA GLN A 332 9.64 12.45 9.22
C GLN A 332 10.75 11.42 9.51
N SER A 333 11.57 11.14 8.49
CA SER A 333 12.68 10.16 8.50
C SER A 333 12.28 8.70 8.76
N ALA A 334 11.00 8.38 8.90
CA ALA A 334 10.51 7.04 9.21
C ALA A 334 9.74 6.41 8.03
N SER A 335 8.79 7.15 7.45
CA SER A 335 7.93 6.66 6.37
C SER A 335 8.10 7.45 5.07
N TYR A 336 7.66 6.87 3.95
CA TYR A 336 7.29 7.63 2.76
C TYR A 336 6.00 8.44 3.03
N PRO A 337 5.64 9.42 2.19
CA PRO A 337 4.33 10.06 2.25
C PRO A 337 3.21 9.02 2.17
N PHE A 338 2.10 9.24 2.87
CA PHE A 338 0.91 8.42 2.81
C PHE A 338 -0.33 9.33 2.69
N LEU A 339 -1.40 8.82 2.10
CA LEU A 339 -2.62 9.60 1.95
C LEU A 339 -3.38 9.63 3.28
N LEU A 340 -3.80 10.81 3.73
CA LEU A 340 -4.42 10.95 5.06
C LEU A 340 -5.75 10.21 5.19
N TRP A 341 -6.48 10.01 4.10
CA TRP A 341 -7.74 9.26 4.10
C TRP A 341 -7.56 7.77 4.39
N GLN A 342 -6.33 7.23 4.27
CA GLN A 342 -6.03 5.82 4.55
C GLN A 342 -6.14 5.49 6.04
N TYR A 343 -6.09 6.48 6.93
CA TYR A 343 -6.01 6.27 8.37
C TYR A 343 -7.03 7.11 9.12
N SER A 344 -7.63 6.51 10.14
CA SER A 344 -8.51 7.19 11.10
C SER A 344 -7.76 7.89 12.25
N SER A 345 -6.45 7.66 12.36
CA SER A 345 -5.58 8.22 13.40
C SER A 345 -4.13 8.26 12.94
N ASN A 346 -3.25 8.95 13.67
CA ASN A 346 -1.84 9.07 13.31
C ASN A 346 -1.14 7.69 13.24
N PRO A 347 -0.67 7.25 12.05
CA PRO A 347 -0.04 5.95 11.86
C PRO A 347 1.46 5.94 12.17
N CYS A 348 2.04 7.08 12.56
CA CYS A 348 3.47 7.19 12.72
C CYS A 348 4.01 6.32 13.84
N THR A 349 5.11 5.64 13.52
CA THR A 349 5.90 4.89 14.48
C THR A 349 7.33 5.41 14.47
N TYR A 350 7.97 5.34 15.64
CA TYR A 350 9.31 5.86 15.85
C TYR A 350 10.19 4.84 16.55
N SER A 351 11.49 5.13 16.53
CA SER A 351 12.50 4.34 17.22
C SER A 351 13.04 5.05 18.46
N LEU A 352 13.18 4.31 19.55
CA LEU A 352 13.86 4.73 20.76
C LEU A 352 15.20 3.99 20.87
N SER A 353 16.30 4.74 20.86
CA SER A 353 17.65 4.23 21.16
C SER A 353 18.02 4.57 22.60
N VAL A 354 18.42 3.57 23.38
CA VAL A 354 18.81 3.72 24.78
C VAL A 354 20.28 3.35 24.92
N ARG A 355 21.07 4.29 25.46
CA ARG A 355 22.52 4.17 25.60
C ARG A 355 22.95 4.37 27.04
N SER A 356 24.18 3.96 27.35
CA SER A 356 24.87 4.33 28.59
C SER A 356 26.23 4.96 28.29
N PHE A 357 26.67 5.86 29.18
CA PHE A 357 27.99 6.48 29.17
C PHE A 357 28.63 6.34 30.54
N GLY A 358 29.92 6.02 30.60
CA GLY A 358 30.66 5.78 31.85
C GLY A 358 30.36 4.44 32.54
N ALA A 359 29.44 3.65 32.00
CA ALA A 359 29.19 2.26 32.35
C ALA A 359 28.71 1.48 31.12
N SER A 360 29.04 0.20 31.05
CA SER A 360 28.69 -0.71 29.95
C SER A 360 27.62 -1.72 30.40
N TYR A 361 26.79 -2.20 29.47
CA TYR A 361 25.79 -3.24 29.74
C TYR A 361 24.85 -2.91 30.92
N VAL A 362 24.35 -1.68 30.97
CA VAL A 362 23.43 -1.23 32.01
C VAL A 362 22.04 -1.82 31.73
N SER A 363 21.49 -2.58 32.66
CA SER A 363 20.10 -3.06 32.58
C SER A 363 19.12 -1.94 32.92
N ILE A 364 18.40 -1.46 31.92
CA ILE A 364 17.37 -0.44 32.03
C ILE A 364 16.00 -1.10 32.09
N THR A 365 15.24 -0.82 33.14
CA THR A 365 13.83 -1.21 33.21
C THR A 365 12.96 -0.11 32.60
N ALA A 366 11.74 -0.45 32.18
CA ALA A 366 10.83 0.51 31.56
C ALA A 366 9.38 0.31 32.02
N THR A 367 8.59 1.37 31.90
CA THR A 367 7.13 1.30 31.94
C THR A 367 6.59 1.98 30.66
N PRO A 368 5.91 1.25 29.76
CA PRO A 368 5.68 -0.21 29.78
C PRO A 368 6.96 -1.06 29.69
N GLY A 369 6.94 -2.25 30.32
CA GLY A 369 8.12 -3.14 30.47
C GLY A 369 8.78 -3.59 29.17
N ILE A 370 8.01 -3.68 28.08
CA ILE A 370 8.49 -4.12 26.75
C ILE A 370 9.60 -3.24 26.15
N TYR A 371 9.75 -2.01 26.65
CA TYR A 371 10.75 -1.05 26.19
C TYR A 371 12.05 -1.06 27.00
N GLY A 372 12.14 -1.93 28.02
CA GLY A 372 13.37 -2.17 28.77
C GLY A 372 14.39 -2.99 27.97
N GLY A 373 15.63 -3.02 28.46
CA GLY A 373 16.73 -3.76 27.85
C GLY A 373 18.08 -3.44 28.47
N THR A 374 19.13 -4.11 27.99
CA THR A 374 20.51 -3.85 28.41
C THR A 374 21.21 -2.97 27.38
N THR A 375 21.81 -1.86 27.81
CA THR A 375 22.46 -0.90 26.89
C THR A 375 23.66 -1.50 26.16
N ASN A 376 23.93 -1.13 24.91
CA ASN A 376 23.14 -0.24 24.05
C ASN A 376 22.06 -1.02 23.28
N TYR A 377 20.83 -0.52 23.24
CA TYR A 377 19.74 -1.16 22.48
C TYR A 377 18.85 -0.13 21.77
N ALA A 378 18.08 -0.62 20.79
CA ALA A 378 17.05 0.16 20.11
C ALA A 378 15.73 -0.62 20.08
N LYS A 379 14.61 0.11 20.16
CA LYS A 379 13.25 -0.39 19.97
C LYS A 379 12.62 0.42 18.84
N ALA A 380 12.07 -0.26 17.84
CA ALA A 380 11.39 0.37 16.70
C ALA A 380 9.88 0.09 16.75
N GLY A 381 9.10 0.76 15.89
CA GLY A 381 7.66 0.52 15.77
C GLY A 381 6.83 1.09 16.93
N ILE A 382 7.35 2.09 17.65
CA ILE A 382 6.65 2.68 18.79
C ILE A 382 5.67 3.75 18.29
N LEU A 383 4.39 3.58 18.56
CA LEU A 383 3.33 4.49 18.11
C LEU A 383 3.56 5.94 18.59
N PHE A 384 3.20 6.90 17.74
CA PHE A 384 3.14 8.32 18.08
C PHE A 384 2.38 8.55 19.40
N GLY A 385 2.91 9.45 20.24
CA GLY A 385 2.31 9.80 21.52
C GLY A 385 2.57 8.81 22.65
N THR A 386 3.16 7.64 22.39
CA THR A 386 3.51 6.66 23.45
C THR A 386 4.46 7.30 24.45
N THR A 387 4.09 7.28 25.73
CA THR A 387 4.96 7.70 26.84
C THR A 387 5.67 6.48 27.43
N ILE A 388 7.00 6.58 27.53
CA ILE A 388 7.86 5.53 28.09
C ILE A 388 8.67 6.14 29.22
N THR A 389 8.63 5.50 30.40
CA THR A 389 9.50 5.85 31.52
C THR A 389 10.56 4.77 31.69
N LEU A 390 11.81 5.13 31.45
CA LEU A 390 12.99 4.28 31.66
C LEU A 390 13.54 4.51 33.06
N THR A 391 14.06 3.47 33.70
CA THR A 391 14.70 3.55 35.02
C THR A 391 16.08 2.92 34.96
N ALA A 392 17.08 3.68 35.39
CA ALA A 392 18.46 3.20 35.53
C ALA A 392 18.71 2.66 36.96
N PRO A 393 19.57 1.64 37.12
CA PRO A 393 20.05 1.25 38.45
C PRO A 393 20.86 2.38 39.10
N ALA A 394 20.99 2.37 40.43
CA ALA A 394 21.83 3.37 41.12
C ALA A 394 23.30 3.21 40.77
N THR A 395 23.76 1.98 40.57
CA THR A 395 25.16 1.65 40.36
C THR A 395 25.31 0.61 39.26
N LYS A 396 26.44 0.67 38.55
CA LYS A 396 26.88 -0.35 37.60
C LYS A 396 28.40 -0.39 37.60
N ASP A 397 28.98 -1.56 37.90
CA ASP A 397 30.42 -1.83 37.85
C ASP A 397 31.28 -0.73 38.53
N ASN A 398 30.92 -0.35 39.76
CA ASN A 398 31.52 0.71 40.58
C ASN A 398 31.33 2.15 40.10
N SER A 399 30.56 2.36 39.03
CA SER A 399 30.12 3.69 38.62
C SER A 399 28.74 4.00 39.18
N ASN A 400 28.54 5.23 39.66
CA ASN A 400 27.26 5.71 40.16
C ASN A 400 26.48 6.39 39.05
N PHE A 401 25.17 6.16 38.99
CA PHE A 401 24.29 6.88 38.09
C PHE A 401 24.31 8.37 38.43
N THR A 402 24.53 9.21 37.42
CA THR A 402 24.60 10.66 37.61
C THR A 402 23.46 11.40 36.96
N SER A 403 23.06 11.05 35.74
CA SER A 403 21.98 11.76 35.05
C SER A 403 21.46 11.00 33.84
N TRP A 404 20.31 11.45 33.35
CA TRP A 404 19.81 11.07 32.03
C TRP A 404 19.93 12.26 31.06
N ARG A 405 20.20 11.98 29.78
CA ARG A 405 20.13 12.95 28.67
C ARG A 405 19.16 12.48 27.58
N GLY A 406 18.55 13.43 26.87
CA GLY A 406 17.65 13.17 25.73
C GLY A 406 16.17 12.94 26.09
N CYS A 407 15.82 13.06 27.37
CA CYS A 407 14.47 12.82 27.89
C CYS A 407 13.57 14.05 27.75
N ASN A 408 12.25 13.86 27.74
CA ASN A 408 11.30 14.97 27.93
C ASN A 408 11.36 15.48 29.37
N SER A 409 11.50 14.56 30.34
CA SER A 409 11.67 14.89 31.76
C SER A 409 12.49 13.82 32.48
N THR A 410 13.10 14.20 33.60
CA THR A 410 13.90 13.30 34.44
C THR A 410 13.47 13.43 35.91
N ASN A 411 13.63 12.35 36.66
CA ASN A 411 13.54 12.39 38.12
C ASN A 411 14.83 11.77 38.68
N GLN A 412 15.66 12.60 39.32
CA GLN A 412 16.98 12.20 39.78
C GLN A 412 16.93 11.18 40.91
N SER A 413 16.02 11.33 41.88
CA SER A 413 15.91 10.42 43.02
C SER A 413 15.36 9.05 42.60
N ALA A 414 14.41 9.04 41.66
CA ALA A 414 13.88 7.81 41.09
C ALA A 414 14.79 7.21 39.99
N ARG A 415 15.77 7.98 39.48
CA ARG A 415 16.66 7.65 38.34
C ARG A 415 15.89 7.36 37.06
N THR A 416 14.81 8.10 36.85
CA THR A 416 13.93 7.89 35.71
C THR A 416 14.09 8.93 34.61
N CYS A 417 13.85 8.48 33.38
CA CYS A 417 13.80 9.27 32.15
C CYS A 417 12.47 9.00 31.47
N THR A 418 11.64 10.03 31.32
CA THR A 418 10.37 9.91 30.60
C THR A 418 10.52 10.51 29.20
N VAL A 419 10.08 9.76 28.20
CA VAL A 419 10.02 10.20 26.80
C VAL A 419 8.61 10.03 26.25
N THR A 420 8.16 10.99 25.45
CA THR A 420 6.96 10.85 24.61
C THR A 420 7.40 10.76 23.17
N MET A 421 6.98 9.70 22.48
CA MET A 421 7.42 9.39 21.12
C MET A 421 6.69 10.27 20.10
N ASN A 422 7.31 11.36 19.70
CA ASN A 422 6.86 12.28 18.64
C ASN A 422 7.90 12.42 17.51
N GLY A 423 8.82 11.45 17.43
CA GLY A 423 10.02 11.48 16.61
C GLY A 423 10.95 10.37 17.07
N ASN A 424 11.95 10.01 16.25
CA ASN A 424 13.02 9.12 16.68
C ASN A 424 13.77 9.75 17.86
N ARG A 425 13.98 8.99 18.94
CA ARG A 425 14.62 9.47 20.17
C ARG A 425 15.88 8.68 20.49
N THR A 426 16.89 9.39 21.02
CA THR A 426 18.04 8.77 21.67
C THR A 426 18.14 9.31 23.09
N VAL A 427 18.24 8.41 24.07
CA VAL A 427 18.43 8.74 25.48
C VAL A 427 19.66 8.03 26.03
N THR A 428 20.36 8.69 26.94
CA THR A 428 21.62 8.18 27.51
C THR A 428 21.60 8.27 29.03
N ALA A 429 21.83 7.14 29.71
CA ALA A 429 22.11 7.10 31.14
C ALA A 429 23.60 7.35 31.36
N HIS A 430 23.93 8.40 32.11
CA HIS A 430 25.30 8.74 32.47
C HIS A 430 25.65 8.17 33.84
N TYR A 431 26.87 7.66 33.92
CA TYR A 431 27.48 7.16 35.13
C TYR A 431 28.87 7.79 35.26
N ASP A 432 29.26 8.13 36.47
CA ASP A 432 30.63 8.52 36.79
C ASP A 432 31.24 7.41 37.65
N GLY A 433 32.40 6.91 37.22
CA GLY A 433 33.23 6.06 38.05
C GLY A 433 33.92 6.94 39.10
N ASP A 434 34.06 6.44 40.33
CA ASP A 434 35.12 6.96 41.18
C ASP A 434 36.43 6.78 40.39
N THR A 435 37.05 7.88 39.95
CA THR A 435 38.50 7.87 39.76
C THR A 435 39.10 7.35 41.07
N PRO A 436 40.10 6.45 41.06
CA PRO A 436 40.67 5.97 42.31
C PRO A 436 41.06 7.18 43.14
N LYS A 437 40.40 7.39 44.30
CA LYS A 437 40.85 8.36 45.29
C LYS A 437 42.33 8.06 45.52
N ALA A 438 43.19 9.00 45.21
CA ALA A 438 44.62 8.90 45.53
C ALA A 438 44.72 8.46 47.00
N LEU A 439 45.37 7.32 47.22
CA LEU A 439 45.61 6.81 48.56
C LEU A 439 46.28 7.92 49.38
N PRO A 440 45.78 8.23 50.59
CA PRO A 440 46.42 9.24 51.42
C PRO A 440 47.79 8.71 51.84
N GLY A 441 48.84 9.39 51.36
CA GLY A 441 50.19 9.42 51.92
C GLY A 441 50.85 8.07 52.23
N VAL A 442 51.52 7.48 51.23
CA VAL A 442 52.70 6.65 51.55
C VAL A 442 53.83 7.61 51.87
N LEU A 443 54.07 7.80 53.18
CA LEU A 443 55.23 8.46 53.74
C LEU A 443 56.48 7.71 53.27
N MET A 444 57.24 8.32 52.36
CA MET A 444 58.54 7.83 51.92
C MET A 444 59.53 8.08 53.06
N LEU A 445 59.81 7.05 53.85
CA LEU A 445 60.88 7.04 54.84
C LEU A 445 62.22 7.10 54.10
N LEU A 446 62.91 8.23 54.24
CA LEU A 446 64.35 8.32 54.03
C LEU A 446 65.04 7.42 55.04
N LEU A 447 65.76 6.41 54.56
CA LEU A 447 66.84 5.78 55.32
C LEU A 447 68.15 6.35 54.76
N ASP A 448 68.73 7.26 55.54
CA ASP A 448 70.18 7.44 55.60
C ASP A 448 70.80 6.14 56.12
N ASP A 449 71.91 5.72 55.52
CA ASP A 449 73.07 5.02 56.11
C ASP A 449 74.12 4.94 54.98
N ALA A 450 75.16 5.78 54.97
CA ALA A 450 76.44 5.59 55.66
C ALA A 450 77.29 4.44 55.10
N GLU A 451 78.11 4.73 54.06
CA GLU A 451 79.59 4.64 54.02
C GLU A 451 80.15 5.16 52.69
#